data_AF-A0A7I8X1N5-F1
#
_entry.id   AF-A0A7I8X1N5-F1
#
_cell.length_a   1.000
_cell.length_b   1.000
_cell.length_c   1.000
_cell.angle_alpha   90.00
_cell.angle_beta   90.00
_cell.angle_gamma   90.00
#
_symmetry.space_group_name_H-M   'P 1'
#
loop_
_entity.id
_entity.type
_entity.pdbx_description
1 polymer ?
#
loop_
_entity_poly.entity_id
_entity_poly.type
_entity_poly.pdbx_seq_one_letter_code
_entity_poly.pdbx_strand_id
1 'polypeptide(L)'
;MFPFLIYPSLVKGQIELKEDETGMFEKPTFYWAKPPAKVYYKFNVFNVKNVDETLFRGEKVQVEEKGPYTFRQRDTKREIHFDKTNVNYKVSKQWVFEKDLSCKNCTEKDTVFLPNLSLAALRRLLFEHSDAPRFRQVLADMSALFLGIYPYSKVKVMDTLFWGYTDSMVDFLNSELKRDIERLIGGPILGFEAPEIDVLGYFPLYNNTDDGVYDAYTGSDEINNVGLLKKWVGSDSLEWWNSDYANNLDKTTDAVISGSFIKNDSLTMFQSFLCRHFELLSDGEGSVEGINVIKFKPDPQSYNPHKELYSGYQYKNDEDIDFFPDVCLKPDECEVEGCSDYCKRTNRTLPPGIHQHVCFPGRRRRVPFLAFDSLPHFLNSPKNVQKSIKGLNPDQKSHDIGMFHIQPTCGSTLKGQFRNQFNIAVINDQKITTLKHARTSIIPCFWLQLDITLEDYAYDFLRTNMVVVPNVVFCLGIISFVLGLLVPITVGFIQRHKRK
;
A
#
# COMPACT_ATOMS: atom_id res chain seq x y z
N MET A 1 -13.21 -28.08 -33.67
CA MET A 1 -13.92 -26.90 -33.16
C MET A 1 -14.39 -27.07 -31.70
N PHE A 2 -14.89 -28.25 -31.30
CA PHE A 2 -15.37 -28.55 -29.94
C PHE A 2 -14.42 -28.26 -28.74
N PRO A 3 -13.11 -28.58 -28.78
CA PRO A 3 -12.23 -28.44 -27.60
C PRO A 3 -11.98 -26.99 -27.18
N PHE A 4 -11.92 -26.06 -28.15
CA PHE A 4 -11.65 -24.64 -27.92
C PHE A 4 -12.81 -23.88 -27.27
N LEU A 5 -14.05 -24.38 -27.41
CA LEU A 5 -15.24 -23.73 -26.85
C LEU A 5 -15.56 -24.23 -25.44
N ILE A 6 -15.19 -25.47 -25.11
CA ILE A 6 -15.50 -26.08 -23.81
C ILE A 6 -14.56 -25.56 -22.73
N TYR A 7 -13.26 -25.47 -23.01
CA TYR A 7 -12.27 -25.13 -21.98
C TYR A 7 -12.49 -23.74 -21.34
N PRO A 8 -12.74 -22.65 -22.10
CA PRO A 8 -13.07 -21.36 -21.49
C PRO A 8 -14.32 -21.42 -20.60
N SER A 9 -15.36 -22.15 -21.03
CA SER A 9 -16.60 -22.33 -20.26
C SER A 9 -16.35 -23.11 -18.95
N LEU A 10 -15.48 -24.12 -18.97
CA LEU A 10 -15.07 -24.85 -17.77
C LEU A 10 -14.31 -23.94 -16.79
N VAL A 11 -13.37 -23.14 -17.30
CA VAL A 11 -12.61 -22.21 -16.45
C VAL A 11 -13.53 -21.16 -15.83
N LYS A 12 -14.50 -20.63 -16.60
CA LYS A 12 -15.50 -19.69 -16.07
C LYS A 12 -16.25 -20.24 -14.87
N GLY A 13 -16.73 -21.49 -14.96
CA GLY A 13 -17.47 -22.12 -13.85
C GLY A 13 -16.63 -22.43 -12.61
N GLN A 14 -15.30 -22.49 -12.74
CA GLN A 14 -14.37 -22.77 -11.65
C GLN A 14 -13.86 -21.50 -10.96
N ILE A 15 -13.71 -20.39 -11.68
CA ILE A 15 -13.15 -19.15 -11.10
C ILE A 15 -14.21 -18.27 -10.42
N GLU A 16 -15.50 -18.50 -10.71
CA GLU A 16 -16.60 -17.85 -9.99
C GLU A 16 -16.50 -18.15 -8.49
N LEU A 17 -16.57 -17.10 -7.67
CA LEU A 17 -16.54 -17.22 -6.22
C LEU A 17 -17.91 -17.65 -5.72
N LYS A 18 -17.99 -18.86 -5.22
CA LYS A 18 -19.21 -19.47 -4.68
C LYS A 18 -18.89 -20.48 -3.59
N GLU A 19 -19.90 -20.74 -2.76
CA GLU A 19 -19.96 -21.86 -1.84
C GLU A 19 -20.93 -22.92 -2.37
N ASP A 20 -20.70 -24.18 -1.99
CA ASP A 20 -21.62 -25.27 -2.32
C ASP A 20 -22.81 -25.33 -1.33
N GLU A 21 -23.75 -26.25 -1.57
CA GLU A 21 -24.95 -26.43 -0.72
C GLU A 21 -24.62 -26.79 0.73
N THR A 22 -23.40 -27.27 1.00
CA THR A 22 -22.91 -27.61 2.35
C THR A 22 -22.13 -26.46 3.02
N GLY A 23 -21.98 -25.32 2.32
CA GLY A 23 -21.18 -24.18 2.76
C GLY A 23 -19.68 -24.38 2.61
N MET A 24 -19.24 -25.38 1.84
CA MET A 24 -17.83 -25.61 1.55
C MET A 24 -17.37 -24.86 0.30
N PHE A 25 -16.11 -24.45 0.30
CA PHE A 25 -15.50 -23.73 -0.83
C PHE A 25 -14.84 -24.71 -1.79
N GLU A 26 -15.19 -24.60 -3.07
CA GLU A 26 -14.39 -25.18 -4.13
C GLU A 26 -12.96 -24.62 -4.09
N LYS A 27 -12.01 -25.38 -4.66
CA LYS A 27 -10.58 -25.09 -4.53
C LYS A 27 -10.18 -23.65 -4.94
N PRO A 28 -10.72 -23.06 -6.02
CA PRO A 28 -10.44 -21.66 -6.38
C PRO A 28 -10.97 -20.66 -5.35
N THR A 29 -12.23 -20.78 -4.90
CA THR A 29 -12.79 -19.96 -3.82
C THR A 29 -11.99 -20.14 -2.52
N PHE A 30 -11.54 -21.36 -2.22
CA PHE A 30 -10.70 -21.62 -1.06
C PHE A 30 -9.35 -20.89 -1.15
N TYR A 31 -8.69 -20.89 -2.31
CA TYR A 31 -7.46 -20.12 -2.52
C TYR A 31 -7.69 -18.62 -2.54
N TRP A 32 -8.85 -18.14 -2.96
CA TRP A 32 -9.22 -16.73 -2.79
C TRP A 32 -9.40 -16.36 -1.31
N ALA A 33 -10.08 -17.22 -0.55
CA ALA A 33 -10.35 -17.02 0.88
C ALA A 33 -9.06 -17.14 1.72
N LYS A 34 -8.17 -18.04 1.35
CA LYS A 34 -6.85 -18.23 1.96
C LYS A 34 -5.76 -18.21 0.88
N PRO A 35 -5.30 -17.01 0.49
CA PRO A 35 -4.30 -16.81 -0.57
C PRO A 35 -3.08 -17.72 -0.38
N PRO A 36 -2.78 -18.62 -1.33
CA PRO A 36 -1.66 -19.55 -1.23
C PRO A 36 -0.35 -18.87 -1.68
N ALA A 37 0.01 -17.76 -1.04
CA ALA A 37 1.18 -16.96 -1.40
C ALA A 37 2.07 -16.69 -0.18
N LYS A 38 3.39 -16.72 -0.40
CA LYS A 38 4.39 -16.17 0.51
C LYS A 38 4.49 -14.67 0.26
N VAL A 39 4.03 -13.90 1.23
CA VAL A 39 4.05 -12.44 1.21
C VAL A 39 5.03 -11.95 2.27
N TYR A 40 6.11 -11.29 1.85
CA TYR A 40 7.13 -10.75 2.73
C TYR A 40 7.21 -9.23 2.61
N TYR A 41 7.11 -8.54 3.74
CA TYR A 41 7.36 -7.11 3.87
C TYR A 41 8.75 -6.90 4.43
N LYS A 42 9.61 -6.25 3.67
CA LYS A 42 11.01 -5.97 4.01
C LYS A 42 11.15 -4.48 4.30
N PHE A 43 11.30 -4.10 5.56
CA PHE A 43 11.43 -2.71 5.98
C PHE A 43 12.89 -2.30 6.10
N ASN A 44 13.30 -1.26 5.38
CA ASN A 44 14.60 -0.60 5.52
C ASN A 44 14.37 0.74 6.20
N VAL A 45 14.80 0.86 7.45
CA VAL A 45 14.51 2.00 8.34
C VAL A 45 15.64 3.03 8.25
N PHE A 46 15.29 4.31 8.21
CA PHE A 46 16.25 5.41 8.19
C PHE A 46 16.53 5.92 9.60
N ASN A 47 17.69 5.57 10.16
CA ASN A 47 18.11 6.05 11.46
C ASN A 47 18.71 7.46 11.35
N VAL A 48 18.13 8.44 12.05
CA VAL A 48 18.69 9.80 12.11
C VAL A 48 19.97 9.82 12.96
N LYS A 49 21.07 10.35 12.40
CA LYS A 49 22.41 10.30 13.03
C LYS A 49 22.81 11.59 13.75
N ASN A 50 22.38 12.74 13.24
CA ASN A 50 22.78 14.07 13.71
C ASN A 50 21.61 14.80 14.39
N VAL A 51 20.99 14.13 15.36
CA VAL A 51 19.80 14.64 16.06
C VAL A 51 20.08 15.99 16.71
N ASP A 52 21.19 16.12 17.45
CA ASP A 52 21.53 17.34 18.16
C ASP A 52 21.79 18.52 17.21
N GLU A 53 22.50 18.29 16.11
CA GLU A 53 22.77 19.33 15.11
C GLU A 53 21.47 19.80 14.42
N THR A 54 20.56 18.88 14.11
CA THR A 54 19.25 19.26 13.56
C THR A 54 18.38 19.97 14.59
N LEU A 55 18.41 19.56 15.86
CA LEU A 55 17.61 20.16 16.93
C LEU A 55 18.09 21.55 17.33
N PHE A 56 19.40 21.76 17.46
CA PHE A 56 19.94 22.99 18.04
C PHE A 56 20.55 23.96 17.02
N ARG A 57 20.86 23.49 15.81
CA ARG A 57 21.50 24.30 14.76
C ARG A 57 20.70 24.35 13.46
N GLY A 58 19.58 23.64 13.36
CA GLY A 58 18.77 23.58 12.14
C GLY A 58 19.51 22.95 10.95
N GLU A 59 20.50 22.09 11.21
CA GLU A 59 21.27 21.44 10.15
C GLU A 59 20.41 20.43 9.35
N LYS A 60 20.81 20.19 8.10
CA LYS A 60 20.20 19.13 7.26
C LYS A 60 20.32 17.78 7.96
N VAL A 61 19.21 17.06 8.00
CA VAL A 61 19.15 15.72 8.58
C VAL A 61 20.05 14.77 7.80
N GLN A 62 20.79 13.94 8.52
CA GLN A 62 21.58 12.85 8.02
C GLN A 62 21.00 11.54 8.52
N VAL A 63 20.67 10.66 7.58
CA VAL A 63 20.12 9.33 7.86
C VAL A 63 21.11 8.24 7.46
N GLU A 64 21.01 7.11 8.15
CA GLU A 64 21.67 5.86 7.81
C GLU A 64 20.61 4.77 7.67
N GLU A 65 20.57 4.10 6.52
CA GLU A 65 19.65 3.00 6.30
C GLU A 65 20.06 1.76 7.10
N LYS A 66 19.09 1.14 7.77
CA LYS A 66 19.25 -0.10 8.51
C LYS A 66 18.12 -1.06 8.15
N GLY A 67 18.47 -2.21 7.58
CA GLY A 67 17.51 -3.22 7.19
C GLY A 67 18.10 -4.30 6.26
N PRO A 68 17.25 -5.18 5.71
CA PRO A 68 15.80 -5.21 5.94
C PRO A 68 15.42 -5.89 7.27
N TYR A 69 14.35 -5.41 7.89
CA TYR A 69 13.56 -6.15 8.88
C TYR A 69 12.40 -6.80 8.15
N THR A 70 12.41 -8.13 8.08
CA THR A 70 11.48 -8.89 7.23
C THR A 70 10.35 -9.46 8.07
N PHE A 71 9.12 -9.22 7.63
CA PHE A 71 7.91 -9.79 8.21
C PHE A 71 7.17 -10.61 7.16
N ARG A 72 6.75 -11.81 7.52
CA ARG A 72 5.81 -12.59 6.73
C ARG A 72 4.38 -12.18 7.10
N GLN A 73 3.62 -11.74 6.10
CA GLN A 73 2.19 -11.52 6.23
C GLN A 73 1.44 -12.81 5.86
N ARG A 74 0.39 -13.13 6.62
CA ARG A 74 -0.58 -14.17 6.27
C ARG A 74 -1.98 -13.57 6.32
N ASP A 75 -2.65 -13.64 5.18
CA ASP A 75 -4.03 -13.17 5.04
C ASP A 75 -5.01 -14.34 5.08
N THR A 76 -6.14 -14.13 5.72
CA THR A 76 -7.26 -15.06 5.70
C THR A 76 -8.56 -14.27 5.69
N LYS A 77 -9.38 -14.47 4.66
CA LYS A 77 -10.72 -13.91 4.58
C LYS A 77 -11.62 -14.65 5.58
N ARG A 78 -12.35 -13.89 6.40
CA ARG A 78 -13.26 -14.36 7.44
C ARG A 78 -14.60 -13.65 7.31
N GLU A 79 -15.63 -14.17 7.98
CA GLU A 79 -16.99 -13.62 7.93
C GLU A 79 -17.46 -13.45 6.47
N ILE A 80 -17.24 -14.51 5.67
CA ILE A 80 -17.55 -14.52 4.24
C ILE A 80 -19.05 -14.76 4.07
N HIS A 81 -19.72 -13.85 3.40
CA HIS A 81 -21.15 -13.91 3.13
C HIS A 81 -21.40 -13.69 1.64
N PHE A 82 -21.95 -14.70 0.97
CA PHE A 82 -22.31 -14.62 -0.44
C PHE A 82 -23.75 -14.09 -0.61
N ASP A 83 -23.91 -13.16 -1.54
CA ASP A 83 -25.19 -12.66 -2.03
C ASP A 83 -25.18 -12.67 -3.55
N LYS A 84 -25.35 -13.87 -4.14
CA LYS A 84 -25.35 -14.18 -5.59
C LYS A 84 -24.24 -13.50 -6.41
N THR A 85 -24.37 -12.21 -6.66
CA THR A 85 -23.46 -11.35 -7.43
C THR A 85 -22.36 -10.70 -6.57
N ASN A 86 -22.51 -10.73 -5.25
CA ASN A 86 -21.63 -10.09 -4.26
C ASN A 86 -21.09 -11.09 -3.25
N VAL A 87 -19.93 -10.77 -2.70
CA VAL A 87 -19.39 -11.43 -1.52
C VAL A 87 -18.81 -10.41 -0.56
N ASN A 88 -19.33 -10.39 0.67
CA ASN A 88 -18.83 -9.56 1.76
C ASN A 88 -17.88 -10.37 2.65
N TYR A 89 -16.78 -9.78 3.07
CA TYR A 89 -15.79 -10.46 3.91
C TYR A 89 -14.88 -9.47 4.65
N LYS A 90 -14.20 -9.94 5.69
CA LYS A 90 -13.09 -9.23 6.34
C LYS A 90 -11.77 -9.92 6.05
N VAL A 91 -10.70 -9.16 5.86
CA VAL A 91 -9.35 -9.71 5.65
C VAL A 91 -8.60 -9.69 6.97
N SER A 92 -8.51 -10.85 7.63
CA SER A 92 -7.71 -10.99 8.85
C SER A 92 -6.23 -11.10 8.49
N LYS A 93 -5.40 -10.28 9.13
CA LYS A 93 -3.97 -10.15 8.85
C LYS A 93 -3.13 -10.60 10.03
N GLN A 94 -2.18 -11.50 9.77
CA GLN A 94 -1.19 -11.93 10.75
C GLN A 94 0.21 -11.56 10.28
N TRP A 95 1.01 -11.00 11.18
CA TRP A 95 2.38 -10.56 10.94
C TRP A 95 3.35 -11.36 11.81
N VAL A 96 4.34 -11.98 11.16
CA VAL A 96 5.36 -12.79 11.83
C VAL A 96 6.74 -12.27 11.44
N PHE A 97 7.56 -11.91 12.43
CA PHE A 97 8.94 -11.48 12.18
C PHE A 97 9.80 -12.67 11.74
N GLU A 98 10.52 -12.52 10.63
CA GLU A 98 11.36 -13.56 10.02
C GLU A 98 12.83 -13.16 10.16
N LYS A 99 13.45 -13.60 11.27
CA LYS A 99 14.85 -13.23 11.59
C LYS A 99 15.84 -13.72 10.51
N ASP A 100 15.62 -14.90 9.95
CA ASP A 100 16.52 -15.50 8.95
C ASP A 100 16.51 -14.76 7.60
N LEU A 101 15.41 -14.06 7.31
CA LEU A 101 15.25 -13.23 6.10
C LEU A 101 15.55 -11.75 6.36
N SER A 102 15.90 -11.40 7.60
CA SER A 102 16.28 -10.05 7.99
C SER A 102 17.80 -9.86 7.93
N CYS A 103 18.28 -8.62 8.03
CA CYS A 103 19.72 -8.36 8.03
C CYS A 103 20.40 -9.08 9.22
N LYS A 104 21.67 -9.51 9.03
CA LYS A 104 22.41 -10.31 10.03
C LYS A 104 22.39 -9.68 11.43
N ASN A 105 22.60 -8.36 11.48
CA ASN A 105 22.66 -7.59 12.72
C ASN A 105 21.31 -7.00 13.16
N CYS A 106 20.22 -7.28 12.43
CA CYS A 106 18.89 -6.74 12.73
C CYS A 106 18.23 -7.55 13.85
N THR A 107 17.95 -6.94 15.00
CA THR A 107 17.31 -7.64 16.12
C THR A 107 16.04 -6.94 16.56
N GLU A 108 15.16 -7.64 17.29
CA GLU A 108 13.94 -7.05 17.85
C GLU A 108 14.21 -5.91 18.86
N LYS A 109 15.44 -5.86 19.40
CA LYS A 109 15.87 -4.86 20.38
C LYS A 109 16.48 -3.61 19.72
N ASP A 110 16.56 -3.59 18.39
CA ASP A 110 17.22 -2.51 17.68
C ASP A 110 16.48 -1.19 17.88
N THR A 111 17.24 -0.16 18.24
CA THR A 111 16.73 1.20 18.41
C THR A 111 17.26 2.12 17.33
N VAL A 112 16.44 3.07 16.92
CA VAL A 112 16.76 4.14 15.97
C VAL A 112 16.19 5.47 16.45
N PHE A 113 16.71 6.58 15.94
CA PHE A 113 16.08 7.89 16.07
C PHE A 113 15.18 8.14 14.85
N LEU A 114 13.91 8.45 15.11
CA LEU A 114 12.88 8.74 14.11
C LEU A 114 12.11 10.01 14.50
N PRO A 115 11.40 10.66 13.56
CA PRO A 115 10.49 11.75 13.88
C PRO A 115 9.48 11.36 14.96
N ASN A 116 9.31 12.24 15.95
CA ASN A 116 8.42 11.99 17.08
C ASN A 116 6.94 12.13 16.64
N LEU A 117 6.20 11.02 16.65
CA LEU A 117 4.80 10.96 16.24
C LEU A 117 3.87 11.83 17.10
N SER A 118 4.07 11.85 18.43
CA SER A 118 3.26 12.66 19.33
C SER A 118 3.45 14.15 19.10
N LEU A 119 4.69 14.59 18.87
CA LEU A 119 4.95 16.00 18.58
C LEU A 119 4.40 16.41 17.22
N ALA A 120 4.55 15.55 16.21
CA ALA A 120 3.98 15.77 14.89
C ALA A 120 2.45 15.87 14.95
N ALA A 121 1.82 15.03 15.76
CA ALA A 121 0.38 15.06 15.97
C ALA A 121 -0.08 16.31 16.75
N LEU A 122 0.60 16.62 17.86
CA LEU A 122 0.31 17.81 18.66
C LEU A 122 0.36 19.09 17.81
N ARG A 123 1.41 19.24 17.01
CA ARG A 123 1.59 20.41 16.15
C ARG A 123 0.47 20.52 15.10
N ARG A 124 0.08 19.40 14.48
CA ARG A 124 -1.02 19.37 13.52
C ARG A 124 -2.36 19.71 14.16
N LEU A 125 -2.65 19.16 15.34
CA LEU A 125 -3.89 19.45 16.07
C LEU A 125 -3.97 20.91 16.53
N LEU A 126 -2.84 21.50 16.95
CA LEU A 126 -2.75 22.92 17.29
C LEU A 126 -2.98 23.84 16.08
N PHE A 127 -2.57 23.41 14.89
CA PHE A 127 -2.89 24.13 13.66
C PHE A 127 -4.39 24.04 13.32
N GLU A 128 -4.97 22.84 13.37
CA GLU A 128 -6.39 22.61 13.11
C GLU A 128 -7.30 23.40 14.06
N HIS A 129 -6.85 23.60 15.30
CA HIS A 129 -7.54 24.40 16.33
C HIS A 129 -6.81 25.74 16.58
N SER A 130 -6.30 26.36 15.52
CA SER A 130 -5.57 27.63 15.63
C SER A 130 -6.45 28.81 16.06
N ASP A 131 -7.77 28.66 15.97
CA ASP A 131 -8.83 29.53 16.50
C ASP A 131 -8.98 29.43 18.02
N ALA A 132 -8.46 28.37 18.65
CA ALA A 132 -8.50 28.21 20.10
C ALA A 132 -7.72 29.36 20.82
N PRO A 133 -8.18 29.80 22.00
CA PRO A 133 -7.53 30.85 22.78
C PRO A 133 -6.03 30.60 22.98
N ARG A 134 -5.21 31.66 22.84
CA ARG A 134 -3.74 31.60 22.93
C ARG A 134 -3.22 30.89 24.18
N PHE A 135 -3.88 31.05 25.33
CA PHE A 135 -3.44 30.40 26.57
C PHE A 135 -3.46 28.86 26.47
N ARG A 136 -4.37 28.27 25.68
CA ARG A 136 -4.43 26.82 25.45
C ARG A 136 -3.27 26.33 24.58
N GLN A 137 -2.90 27.09 23.55
CA GLN A 137 -1.71 26.80 22.74
C GLN A 137 -0.43 26.87 23.59
N VAL A 138 -0.35 27.83 24.52
CA VAL A 138 0.76 27.94 25.48
C VAL A 138 0.80 26.75 26.46
N LEU A 139 -0.36 26.30 26.98
CA LEU A 139 -0.42 25.12 27.84
C LEU A 139 0.03 23.84 27.12
N ALA A 140 -0.36 23.68 25.85
CA ALA A 140 0.10 22.57 25.02
C ALA A 140 1.62 22.61 24.79
N ASP A 141 2.18 23.77 24.45
CA ASP A 141 3.63 23.96 24.30
C ASP A 141 4.38 23.67 25.61
N MET A 142 3.90 24.22 26.73
CA MET A 142 4.44 23.93 28.06
C MET A 142 4.41 22.43 28.36
N SER A 143 3.31 21.75 28.06
CA SER A 143 3.17 20.30 28.30
C SER A 143 4.19 19.51 27.50
N ALA A 144 4.37 19.81 26.22
CA ALA A 144 5.41 19.18 25.39
C ALA A 144 6.81 19.43 25.95
N LEU A 145 7.10 20.65 26.41
CA LEU A 145 8.39 21.01 26.99
C LEU A 145 8.65 20.28 28.32
N PHE A 146 7.68 20.27 29.24
CA PHE A 146 7.78 19.59 30.54
C PHE A 146 7.93 18.07 30.40
N LEU A 147 7.27 17.48 29.41
CA LEU A 147 7.36 16.05 29.12
C LEU A 147 8.62 15.67 28.31
N GLY A 148 9.46 16.65 27.95
CA GLY A 148 10.69 16.40 27.20
C GLY A 148 10.45 15.89 25.78
N ILE A 149 9.37 16.33 25.14
CA ILE A 149 8.97 15.89 23.79
C ILE A 149 9.67 16.76 22.74
N TYR A 150 10.65 16.16 22.06
CA TYR A 150 11.44 16.79 20.99
C TYR A 150 11.11 16.21 19.60
N PRO A 151 11.48 16.92 18.50
CA PRO A 151 11.23 16.51 17.11
C PRO A 151 11.65 15.10 16.73
N TYR A 152 12.65 14.54 17.40
CA TYR A 152 13.11 13.17 17.19
C TYR A 152 13.08 12.41 18.51
N SER A 153 12.66 11.15 18.47
CA SER A 153 12.66 10.25 19.62
C SER A 153 13.43 8.97 19.30
N LYS A 154 14.07 8.41 20.33
CA LYS A 154 14.72 7.10 20.24
C LYS A 154 13.66 6.03 20.47
N VAL A 155 13.43 5.19 19.48
CA VAL A 155 12.38 4.17 19.49
C VAL A 155 12.92 2.82 19.07
N LYS A 156 12.25 1.73 19.47
CA LYS A 156 12.57 0.38 18.97
C LYS A 156 11.90 0.16 17.63
N VAL A 157 12.63 -0.43 16.68
CA VAL A 157 12.13 -0.66 15.32
C VAL A 157 10.85 -1.51 15.31
N MET A 158 10.81 -2.61 16.07
CA MET A 158 9.63 -3.50 16.09
C MET A 158 8.41 -2.84 16.72
N ASP A 159 8.63 -2.10 17.81
CA ASP A 159 7.57 -1.40 18.53
C ASP A 159 6.99 -0.28 17.64
N THR A 160 7.84 0.46 16.92
CA THR A 160 7.39 1.49 15.98
C THR A 160 6.68 0.91 14.75
N LEU A 161 7.12 -0.23 14.23
CA LEU A 161 6.48 -0.84 13.06
C LEU A 161 5.13 -1.48 13.42
N PHE A 162 5.07 -2.40 14.39
CA PHE A 162 3.87 -3.22 14.62
C PHE A 162 3.37 -3.29 16.07
N TRP A 163 4.26 -3.36 17.07
CA TRP A 163 3.82 -3.65 18.45
C TRP A 163 3.22 -2.46 19.18
N GLY A 164 3.49 -1.25 18.68
CA GLY A 164 3.14 -0.01 19.35
C GLY A 164 4.14 0.31 20.46
N TYR A 165 4.32 1.61 20.71
CA TYR A 165 5.04 2.11 21.88
C TYR A 165 4.27 3.27 22.51
N THR A 166 4.50 3.56 23.78
CA THR A 166 4.02 4.78 24.42
C THR A 166 5.19 5.75 24.63
N ASP A 167 4.87 7.04 24.68
CA ASP A 167 5.78 8.07 25.14
C ASP A 167 5.14 8.87 26.28
N SER A 168 5.90 9.79 26.87
CA SER A 168 5.43 10.59 27.99
C SER A 168 4.19 11.43 27.68
N MET A 169 3.94 11.78 26.41
CA MET A 169 2.71 12.49 26.01
C MET A 169 1.51 11.55 26.04
N VAL A 170 1.62 10.37 25.45
CA VAL A 170 0.54 9.38 25.46
C VAL A 170 0.23 8.91 26.88
N ASP A 171 1.25 8.64 27.69
CA ASP A 171 1.08 8.26 29.09
C ASP A 171 0.38 9.39 29.88
N PHE A 172 0.76 10.64 29.63
CA PHE A 172 0.11 11.81 30.24
C PHE A 172 -1.36 11.93 29.81
N LEU A 173 -1.65 11.79 28.51
CA LEU A 173 -2.99 11.92 27.96
C LEU A 173 -3.99 10.86 28.48
N ASN A 174 -3.46 9.72 28.95
CA ASN A 174 -4.23 8.63 29.54
C ASN A 174 -4.20 8.61 31.08
N SER A 175 -3.54 9.58 31.71
CA SER A 175 -3.35 9.61 33.17
C SER A 175 -4.51 10.27 33.94
N GLU A 176 -4.63 9.94 35.23
CA GLU A 176 -5.50 10.66 36.18
C GLU A 176 -5.07 12.13 36.35
N LEU A 177 -3.77 12.42 36.22
CA LEU A 177 -3.25 13.79 36.30
C LEU A 177 -3.88 14.70 35.25
N LYS A 178 -4.02 14.24 33.99
CA LYS A 178 -4.75 14.99 32.96
C LYS A 178 -6.19 15.25 33.42
N ARG A 179 -6.90 14.22 33.90
CA ARG A 179 -8.32 14.34 34.32
C ARG A 179 -8.49 15.35 35.44
N ASP A 180 -7.57 15.38 36.41
CA ASP A 180 -7.60 16.34 37.51
C ASP A 180 -7.29 17.77 37.04
N ILE A 181 -6.33 17.94 36.12
CA ILE A 181 -6.06 19.24 35.50
C ILE A 181 -7.28 19.73 34.72
N GLU A 182 -7.90 18.88 33.92
CA GLU A 182 -9.08 19.23 33.11
C GLU A 182 -10.29 19.62 33.99
N ARG A 183 -10.47 18.93 35.13
CA ARG A 183 -11.47 19.31 36.15
C ARG A 183 -11.16 20.68 36.76
N LEU A 184 -9.90 20.97 37.05
CA LEU A 184 -9.48 22.24 37.66
C LEU A 184 -9.67 23.43 36.71
N ILE A 185 -9.31 23.26 35.44
CA ILE A 185 -9.38 24.34 34.43
C ILE A 185 -10.76 24.42 33.73
N GLY A 186 -11.67 23.47 34.00
CA GLY A 186 -13.01 23.44 33.44
C GLY A 186 -13.04 23.13 31.93
N GLY A 187 -12.15 22.27 31.44
CA GLY A 187 -12.11 21.86 30.03
C GLY A 187 -10.84 21.11 29.63
N PRO A 188 -10.72 20.68 28.36
CA PRO A 188 -9.57 19.90 27.88
C PRO A 188 -8.24 20.67 27.97
N ILE A 189 -7.17 20.00 28.38
CA ILE A 189 -5.86 20.65 28.60
C ILE A 189 -5.24 21.20 27.32
N LEU A 190 -5.44 20.52 26.19
CA LEU A 190 -4.98 20.97 24.87
C LEU A 190 -5.90 22.04 24.26
N GLY A 191 -7.00 22.37 24.93
CA GLY A 191 -8.01 23.30 24.43
C GLY A 191 -9.03 22.71 23.46
N PHE A 192 -8.86 21.44 23.13
CA PHE A 192 -9.73 20.58 22.33
C PHE A 192 -9.64 19.16 22.90
N GLU A 193 -10.60 18.30 22.56
CA GLU A 193 -10.57 16.90 22.99
C GLU A 193 -9.41 16.17 22.31
N ALA A 194 -8.45 15.71 23.11
CA ALA A 194 -7.36 14.91 22.60
C ALA A 194 -7.91 13.60 22.02
N PRO A 195 -7.41 13.15 20.85
CA PRO A 195 -7.84 11.87 20.30
C PRO A 195 -7.50 10.74 21.26
N GLU A 196 -8.39 9.75 21.36
CA GLU A 196 -8.10 8.49 22.06
C GLU A 196 -6.97 7.76 21.33
N ILE A 197 -5.81 7.68 21.99
CA ILE A 197 -4.59 7.04 21.50
C ILE A 197 -3.99 6.27 22.67
N ASP A 198 -3.95 4.95 22.54
CA ASP A 198 -3.31 4.08 23.53
C ASP A 198 -1.82 3.87 23.25
N VAL A 199 -1.45 3.81 21.97
CA VAL A 199 -0.08 3.57 21.51
C VAL A 199 0.23 4.30 20.20
N LEU A 200 1.51 4.53 19.95
CA LEU A 200 2.07 5.12 18.75
C LEU A 200 2.73 4.04 17.88
N GLY A 201 2.73 4.27 16.57
CA GLY A 201 3.41 3.40 15.60
C GLY A 201 2.95 3.69 14.17
N TYR A 202 3.59 3.04 13.21
CA TYR A 202 3.19 3.10 11.80
C TYR A 202 2.06 2.11 11.49
N PHE A 203 2.14 0.90 12.03
CA PHE A 203 1.09 -0.12 12.01
C PHE A 203 0.74 -0.57 13.44
N PRO A 204 0.34 0.36 14.33
CA PRO A 204 0.23 0.07 15.75
C PRO A 204 -0.85 -0.98 16.04
N LEU A 205 -0.48 -2.06 16.73
CA LEU A 205 -1.36 -3.17 17.09
C LEU A 205 -2.10 -3.78 15.90
N TYR A 206 -1.50 -3.71 14.71
CA TYR A 206 -2.10 -4.20 13.47
C TYR A 206 -2.04 -5.73 13.31
N ASN A 207 -1.36 -6.42 14.23
CA ASN A 207 -1.27 -7.87 14.21
C ASN A 207 -2.55 -8.53 14.72
N ASN A 208 -3.07 -9.51 13.96
CA ASN A 208 -4.33 -10.19 14.22
C ASN A 208 -5.56 -9.28 14.17
N THR A 209 -5.50 -8.20 13.38
CA THR A 209 -6.64 -7.34 13.08
C THR A 209 -7.16 -7.58 11.67
N ASP A 210 -8.10 -6.75 11.22
CA ASP A 210 -8.60 -6.71 9.85
C ASP A 210 -8.72 -5.27 9.34
N ASP A 211 -8.84 -5.14 8.02
CA ASP A 211 -8.96 -3.86 7.31
C ASP A 211 -10.41 -3.42 7.13
N GLY A 212 -11.34 -3.94 7.94
CA GLY A 212 -12.77 -3.75 7.77
C GLY A 212 -13.38 -4.63 6.68
N VAL A 213 -14.65 -4.35 6.37
CA VAL A 213 -15.45 -5.16 5.45
C VAL A 213 -15.20 -4.75 4.01
N TYR A 214 -14.84 -5.72 3.18
CA TYR A 214 -14.80 -5.62 1.73
C TYR A 214 -16.08 -6.18 1.13
N ASP A 215 -16.52 -5.59 0.03
CA ASP A 215 -17.60 -6.08 -0.81
C ASP A 215 -17.03 -6.24 -2.22
N ALA A 216 -17.05 -7.46 -2.76
CA ALA A 216 -16.47 -7.79 -4.05
C ALA A 216 -17.46 -8.52 -4.96
N TYR A 217 -17.25 -8.42 -6.27
CA TYR A 217 -17.99 -9.19 -7.26
C TYR A 217 -17.63 -10.68 -7.18
N THR A 218 -18.65 -11.56 -7.18
CA THR A 218 -18.44 -13.02 -7.25
C THR A 218 -18.03 -13.50 -8.63
N GLY A 219 -18.36 -12.73 -9.68
CA GLY A 219 -18.21 -13.13 -11.08
C GLY A 219 -19.40 -13.90 -11.64
N SER A 220 -20.50 -14.07 -10.90
CA SER A 220 -21.69 -14.79 -11.35
C SER A 220 -22.38 -14.14 -12.56
N ASP A 221 -22.41 -12.81 -12.61
CA ASP A 221 -23.03 -12.03 -13.70
C ASP A 221 -22.06 -11.86 -14.88
N GLU A 222 -20.89 -11.28 -14.59
CA GLU A 222 -19.81 -11.07 -15.54
C GLU A 222 -18.52 -11.57 -14.91
N ILE A 223 -18.03 -12.70 -15.41
CA ILE A 223 -16.89 -13.40 -14.86
C ILE A 223 -15.63 -12.55 -14.88
N ASN A 224 -15.49 -11.63 -15.83
CA ASN A 224 -14.32 -10.75 -15.92
C ASN A 224 -14.18 -9.84 -14.70
N ASN A 225 -15.26 -9.60 -13.94
CA ASN A 225 -15.26 -8.77 -12.74
C ASN A 225 -14.93 -9.55 -11.46
N VAL A 226 -14.72 -10.86 -11.51
CA VAL A 226 -14.51 -11.68 -10.31
C VAL A 226 -13.40 -11.12 -9.41
N GLY A 227 -13.68 -11.00 -8.11
CA GLY A 227 -12.74 -10.52 -7.11
C GLY A 227 -12.49 -9.00 -7.13
N LEU A 228 -13.01 -8.26 -8.11
CA LEU A 228 -12.97 -6.80 -8.09
C LEU A 228 -13.87 -6.26 -6.97
N LEU A 229 -13.49 -5.13 -6.41
CA LEU A 229 -14.16 -4.48 -5.30
C LEU A 229 -15.31 -3.61 -5.80
N LYS A 230 -16.39 -3.61 -5.00
CA LYS A 230 -17.51 -2.67 -5.08
C LYS A 230 -17.38 -1.59 -4.03
N LYS A 231 -17.13 -2.03 -2.79
CA LYS A 231 -17.12 -1.18 -1.61
C LYS A 231 -16.06 -1.62 -0.62
N TRP A 232 -15.60 -0.66 0.16
CA TRP A 232 -14.77 -0.89 1.33
C TRP A 232 -15.32 -0.08 2.51
N VAL A 233 -15.61 -0.79 3.60
CA VAL A 233 -16.26 -0.25 4.81
C VAL A 233 -17.56 0.48 4.45
N GLY A 234 -18.40 -0.20 3.66
CA GLY A 234 -19.76 0.25 3.32
C GLY A 234 -19.88 1.30 2.22
N SER A 235 -18.77 1.79 1.66
CA SER A 235 -18.79 2.82 0.61
C SER A 235 -17.89 2.46 -0.57
N ASP A 236 -18.34 2.83 -1.77
CA ASP A 236 -17.69 2.68 -3.08
C ASP A 236 -16.68 3.80 -3.40
N SER A 237 -16.53 4.75 -2.47
CA SER A 237 -15.69 5.91 -2.63
C SER A 237 -14.94 6.24 -1.34
N LEU A 238 -13.71 6.71 -1.49
CA LEU A 238 -12.93 7.33 -0.43
C LEU A 238 -13.41 8.78 -0.23
N GLU A 239 -13.14 9.35 0.93
CA GLU A 239 -13.68 10.67 1.32
C GLU A 239 -12.60 11.75 1.46
N TRP A 240 -11.35 11.40 1.18
CA TRP A 240 -10.21 12.22 1.58
C TRP A 240 -9.44 12.86 0.44
N TRP A 241 -9.62 12.41 -0.80
CA TRP A 241 -8.96 12.98 -1.98
C TRP A 241 -9.81 14.05 -2.66
N ASN A 242 -9.19 14.82 -3.54
CA ASN A 242 -9.78 16.02 -4.13
C ASN A 242 -10.45 15.79 -5.50
N SER A 243 -10.53 14.54 -5.98
CA SER A 243 -11.18 14.21 -7.25
C SER A 243 -11.97 12.91 -7.16
N ASP A 244 -12.98 12.78 -8.02
CA ASP A 244 -13.79 11.56 -8.13
C ASP A 244 -12.92 10.37 -8.54
N TYR A 245 -11.98 10.58 -9.48
CA TYR A 245 -11.01 9.55 -9.86
C TYR A 245 -10.24 9.03 -8.63
N ALA A 246 -9.59 9.92 -7.87
CA ALA A 246 -8.74 9.50 -6.76
C ALA A 246 -9.50 8.78 -5.64
N ASN A 247 -10.80 9.09 -5.49
CA ASN A 247 -11.67 8.49 -4.49
C ASN A 247 -12.36 7.20 -4.95
N ASN A 248 -12.48 6.94 -6.26
CA ASN A 248 -13.24 5.80 -6.76
C ASN A 248 -12.60 4.44 -6.37
N LEU A 249 -13.41 3.54 -5.82
CA LEU A 249 -13.02 2.15 -5.52
C LEU A 249 -13.71 1.11 -6.40
N ASP A 250 -14.70 1.51 -7.21
CA ASP A 250 -15.42 0.59 -8.09
C ASP A 250 -14.44 -0.10 -9.04
N LYS A 251 -14.55 -1.43 -9.10
CA LYS A 251 -13.73 -2.33 -9.92
C LYS A 251 -12.22 -2.29 -9.65
N THR A 252 -11.80 -1.77 -8.50
CA THR A 252 -10.42 -1.94 -8.04
C THR A 252 -10.18 -3.38 -7.57
N THR A 253 -8.93 -3.85 -7.49
CA THR A 253 -8.59 -5.18 -6.96
C THR A 253 -7.80 -5.11 -5.66
N ASP A 254 -7.95 -6.12 -4.79
CA ASP A 254 -7.10 -6.36 -3.62
C ASP A 254 -5.76 -7.07 -3.96
N ALA A 255 -5.48 -7.29 -5.26
CA ALA A 255 -4.32 -7.97 -5.84
C ALA A 255 -4.25 -9.50 -5.63
N VAL A 256 -5.24 -10.12 -4.98
CA VAL A 256 -5.35 -11.59 -4.90
C VAL A 256 -5.91 -12.13 -6.21
N ILE A 257 -7.04 -11.56 -6.66
CA ILE A 257 -7.66 -11.83 -7.96
C ILE A 257 -7.96 -10.49 -8.63
N SER A 258 -7.33 -10.26 -9.79
CA SER A 258 -7.41 -9.00 -10.52
C SER A 258 -8.42 -9.06 -11.68
N GLY A 259 -9.58 -9.68 -11.46
CA GLY A 259 -10.54 -10.02 -12.51
C GLY A 259 -10.19 -11.31 -13.25
N SER A 260 -10.85 -11.57 -14.37
CA SER A 260 -10.56 -12.74 -15.22
C SER A 260 -10.60 -12.38 -16.70
N PHE A 261 -10.00 -13.24 -17.53
CA PHE A 261 -9.83 -13.01 -18.98
C PHE A 261 -9.33 -11.60 -19.31
N ILE A 262 -8.30 -11.16 -18.58
CA ILE A 262 -7.70 -9.84 -18.66
C ILE A 262 -7.16 -9.62 -20.08
N LYS A 263 -7.78 -8.64 -20.76
CA LYS A 263 -7.34 -8.12 -22.07
C LYS A 263 -7.02 -6.63 -22.02
N ASN A 264 -7.29 -5.98 -20.89
CA ASN A 264 -7.08 -4.56 -20.73
C ASN A 264 -5.59 -4.25 -20.66
N ASP A 265 -5.24 -3.07 -21.17
CA ASP A 265 -3.90 -2.51 -21.04
C ASP A 265 -3.62 -2.00 -19.62
N SER A 266 -4.65 -1.90 -18.77
CA SER A 266 -4.50 -1.51 -17.37
C SER A 266 -5.46 -2.18 -16.39
N LEU A 267 -5.08 -2.15 -15.11
CA LEU A 267 -5.83 -2.64 -13.95
C LEU A 267 -5.66 -1.65 -12.81
N THR A 268 -6.65 -1.53 -11.93
CA THR A 268 -6.57 -0.61 -10.78
C THR A 268 -6.52 -1.39 -9.47
N MET A 269 -5.49 -1.20 -8.65
CA MET A 269 -5.25 -1.96 -7.42
C MET A 269 -5.41 -1.07 -6.19
N PHE A 270 -6.33 -1.41 -5.29
CA PHE A 270 -6.53 -0.69 -4.03
C PHE A 270 -5.60 -1.21 -2.93
N GLN A 271 -4.92 -0.31 -2.24
CA GLN A 271 -4.08 -0.62 -1.09
C GLN A 271 -4.59 0.15 0.12
N SER A 272 -5.32 -0.56 1.01
CA SER A 272 -5.91 -0.02 2.23
C SER A 272 -4.88 0.69 3.12
N PHE A 273 -3.66 0.16 3.20
CA PHE A 273 -2.57 0.74 3.99
C PHE A 273 -1.95 2.01 3.39
N LEU A 274 -2.22 2.32 2.12
CA LEU A 274 -1.81 3.55 1.45
C LEU A 274 -3.00 4.48 1.19
N CYS A 275 -4.20 4.10 1.64
CA CYS A 275 -5.40 4.92 1.57
C CYS A 275 -5.79 5.32 0.14
N ARG A 276 -5.37 4.56 -0.88
CA ARG A 276 -5.65 4.87 -2.28
C ARG A 276 -5.47 3.64 -3.17
N HIS A 277 -5.88 3.79 -4.42
CA HIS A 277 -5.56 2.83 -5.47
C HIS A 277 -4.39 3.29 -6.34
N PHE A 278 -3.85 2.34 -7.10
CA PHE A 278 -2.78 2.54 -8.07
C PHE A 278 -3.22 1.98 -9.42
N GLU A 279 -2.98 2.74 -10.49
CA GLU A 279 -3.12 2.22 -11.84
C GLU A 279 -1.91 1.36 -12.18
N LEU A 280 -2.16 0.15 -12.69
CA LEU A 280 -1.17 -0.80 -13.16
C LEU A 280 -1.25 -0.87 -14.68
N LEU A 281 -0.18 -0.52 -15.37
CA LEU A 281 -0.09 -0.53 -16.83
C LEU A 281 0.57 -1.83 -17.31
N SER A 282 0.07 -2.39 -18.39
CA SER A 282 0.65 -3.56 -19.04
C SER A 282 2.05 -3.25 -19.58
N ASP A 283 3.02 -4.06 -19.18
CA ASP A 283 4.42 -4.03 -19.61
C ASP A 283 4.73 -5.24 -20.53
N GLY A 284 3.69 -5.82 -21.14
CA GLY A 284 3.78 -6.93 -22.08
C GLY A 284 3.73 -8.32 -21.45
N GLU A 285 3.81 -9.33 -22.30
CA GLU A 285 3.69 -10.74 -21.93
C GLU A 285 4.99 -11.29 -21.31
N GLY A 286 4.85 -12.36 -20.53
CA GLY A 286 5.97 -13.09 -19.94
C GLY A 286 5.60 -14.51 -19.52
N SER A 287 6.52 -15.18 -18.85
CA SER A 287 6.27 -16.50 -18.27
C SER A 287 6.90 -16.61 -16.89
N VAL A 288 6.21 -17.29 -15.97
CA VAL A 288 6.74 -17.66 -14.65
C VAL A 288 6.64 -19.17 -14.54
N GLU A 289 7.81 -19.83 -14.47
CA GLU A 289 7.94 -21.29 -14.30
C GLU A 289 7.19 -22.13 -15.39
N GLY A 290 6.90 -21.51 -16.55
CA GLY A 290 6.16 -22.14 -17.65
C GLY A 290 4.66 -21.81 -17.73
N ILE A 291 4.14 -20.95 -16.84
CA ILE A 291 2.79 -20.38 -16.95
C ILE A 291 2.89 -19.01 -17.63
N ASN A 292 2.06 -18.76 -18.64
CA ASN A 292 1.98 -17.47 -19.32
C ASN A 292 1.34 -16.41 -18.41
N VAL A 293 1.93 -15.22 -18.38
CA VAL A 293 1.49 -14.09 -17.56
C VAL A 293 1.54 -12.79 -18.36
N ILE A 294 0.77 -11.80 -17.92
CA ILE A 294 0.96 -10.40 -18.31
C ILE A 294 1.70 -9.71 -17.17
N LYS A 295 2.74 -8.94 -17.51
CA LYS A 295 3.47 -8.09 -16.58
C LYS A 295 2.71 -6.78 -16.43
N PHE A 296 2.43 -6.39 -15.20
CA PHE A 296 1.77 -5.13 -14.89
C PHE A 296 2.68 -4.30 -13.98
N LYS A 297 2.95 -3.07 -14.38
CA LYS A 297 3.78 -2.12 -13.63
C LYS A 297 2.89 -0.98 -13.12
N PRO A 298 2.92 -0.66 -11.81
CA PRO A 298 2.29 0.56 -11.34
C PRO A 298 2.76 1.78 -12.15
N ASP A 299 1.83 2.65 -12.56
CA ASP A 299 2.15 3.82 -13.38
C ASP A 299 3.26 4.64 -12.69
N PRO A 300 4.43 4.85 -13.34
CA PRO A 300 5.51 5.66 -12.78
C PRO A 300 5.10 7.08 -12.37
N GLN A 301 4.04 7.62 -12.98
CA GLN A 301 3.49 8.94 -12.68
C GLN A 301 2.54 8.95 -11.47
N SER A 302 2.22 7.81 -10.85
CA SER A 302 1.24 7.72 -9.75
C SER A 302 1.61 8.55 -8.52
N TYR A 303 2.89 8.94 -8.38
CA TYR A 303 3.41 9.81 -7.32
C TYR A 303 3.57 11.28 -7.78
N ASN A 304 3.12 11.65 -8.98
CA ASN A 304 3.21 13.01 -9.50
C ASN A 304 1.82 13.69 -9.45
N PRO A 305 1.51 14.44 -8.37
CA PRO A 305 0.21 15.10 -8.23
C PRO A 305 0.01 16.27 -9.21
N HIS A 306 1.00 16.61 -10.04
CA HIS A 306 0.87 17.65 -11.08
C HIS A 306 0.32 17.11 -12.40
N LYS A 307 0.19 15.78 -12.53
CA LYS A 307 -0.49 15.15 -13.65
C LYS A 307 -2.00 15.22 -13.46
N GLU A 308 -2.71 15.54 -14.54
CA GLU A 308 -4.17 15.74 -14.52
C GLU A 308 -4.91 14.58 -13.84
N LEU A 309 -4.60 13.33 -14.22
CA LEU A 309 -5.19 12.13 -13.64
C LEU A 309 -4.93 12.01 -12.13
N TYR A 310 -3.74 12.37 -11.66
CA TYR A 310 -3.29 12.22 -10.27
C TYR A 310 -3.46 13.48 -9.41
N SER A 311 -4.04 14.54 -9.98
CA SER A 311 -4.24 15.82 -9.30
C SER A 311 -5.09 15.73 -8.02
N GLY A 312 -5.97 14.73 -7.93
CA GLY A 312 -6.75 14.44 -6.72
C GLY A 312 -5.91 14.10 -5.48
N TYR A 313 -4.67 13.62 -5.67
CA TYR A 313 -3.73 13.27 -4.60
C TYR A 313 -2.88 14.45 -4.11
N GLN A 314 -3.07 15.64 -4.68
CA GLN A 314 -2.32 16.82 -4.28
C GLN A 314 -2.61 17.23 -2.84
N TYR A 315 -1.55 17.39 -2.05
CA TYR A 315 -1.65 18.00 -0.72
C TYR A 315 -2.05 19.47 -0.85
N LYS A 316 -3.13 19.88 -0.19
CA LYS A 316 -3.65 21.26 -0.25
C LYS A 316 -2.70 22.30 0.34
N ASN A 317 -1.89 21.90 1.32
CA ASN A 317 -1.01 22.78 2.09
C ASN A 317 -1.73 24.01 2.66
N ASP A 318 -2.86 23.79 3.33
CA ASP A 318 -3.64 24.84 4.01
C ASP A 318 -2.83 25.61 5.06
N GLU A 319 -1.67 25.07 5.45
CA GLU A 319 -0.78 25.58 6.49
C GLU A 319 0.33 26.50 5.96
N ASP A 320 0.41 26.65 4.64
CA ASP A 320 1.37 27.51 3.96
C ASP A 320 2.85 27.15 4.19
N ILE A 321 3.16 25.86 4.29
CA ILE A 321 4.49 25.36 4.66
C ILE A 321 5.35 25.09 3.42
N ASP A 322 6.58 25.60 3.41
CA ASP A 322 7.61 25.16 2.47
C ASP A 322 8.43 24.01 3.07
N PHE A 323 8.19 22.78 2.58
CA PHE A 323 8.90 21.57 3.03
C PHE A 323 10.32 21.47 2.46
N PHE A 324 10.66 22.29 1.48
CA PHE A 324 11.89 22.20 0.70
C PHE A 324 12.49 23.59 0.43
N PRO A 325 12.80 24.39 1.48
CA PRO A 325 13.20 25.80 1.33
C PRO A 325 14.49 26.01 0.53
N ASP A 326 15.37 25.00 0.46
CA ASP A 326 16.65 25.06 -0.25
C ASP A 326 16.56 24.56 -1.71
N VAL A 327 15.38 24.12 -2.18
CA VAL A 327 15.23 23.38 -3.45
C VAL A 327 15.06 24.28 -4.66
N CYS A 328 14.63 25.54 -4.47
CA CYS A 328 14.32 26.44 -5.57
C CYS A 328 15.43 27.45 -5.84
N LEU A 329 16.37 27.08 -6.71
CA LEU A 329 17.22 28.00 -7.45
C LEU A 329 17.28 27.55 -8.92
N LYS A 330 16.83 28.45 -9.81
CA LYS A 330 16.76 28.40 -11.29
C LYS A 330 15.76 27.41 -11.93
N PRO A 331 14.71 27.92 -12.62
CA PRO A 331 13.76 27.12 -13.40
C PRO A 331 14.40 26.27 -14.51
N ASP A 332 15.58 26.66 -14.99
CA ASP A 332 16.26 26.05 -16.14
C ASP A 332 16.93 24.69 -15.81
N GLU A 333 16.92 24.25 -14.55
CA GLU A 333 17.49 22.96 -14.08
C GLU A 333 16.42 21.88 -13.79
N CYS A 334 15.16 22.12 -14.17
CA CYS A 334 14.05 21.19 -13.94
C CYS A 334 14.03 20.04 -14.97
N GLU A 335 14.54 18.86 -14.57
CA GLU A 335 14.52 17.64 -15.40
C GLU A 335 13.20 16.83 -15.29
N VAL A 336 12.34 17.11 -14.30
CA VAL A 336 11.10 16.35 -14.04
C VAL A 336 9.87 17.16 -14.44
N GLU A 337 8.92 16.54 -15.12
CA GLU A 337 7.69 17.20 -15.56
C GLU A 337 6.83 17.68 -14.37
N GLY A 338 6.38 18.94 -14.41
CA GLY A 338 5.70 19.62 -13.30
C GLY A 338 6.63 20.37 -12.33
N CYS A 339 7.96 20.18 -12.43
CA CYS A 339 8.94 20.90 -11.60
C CYS A 339 8.92 22.42 -11.82
N SER A 340 8.72 22.88 -13.07
CA SER A 340 8.65 24.31 -13.37
C SER A 340 7.46 25.00 -12.71
N ASP A 341 6.33 24.29 -12.60
CA ASP A 341 5.11 24.83 -12.00
C ASP A 341 5.22 24.89 -10.48
N TYR A 342 5.87 23.90 -9.87
CA TYR A 342 6.26 23.94 -8.46
C TYR A 342 7.15 25.16 -8.14
N CYS A 343 8.19 25.41 -8.95
CA CYS A 343 9.09 26.57 -8.76
C CYS A 343 8.44 27.93 -9.10
N LYS A 344 7.37 27.97 -9.91
CA LYS A 344 6.62 29.19 -10.25
C LYS A 344 5.52 29.50 -9.24
N ARG A 345 4.88 28.47 -8.66
CA ARG A 345 3.81 28.58 -7.66
C ARG A 345 4.40 28.56 -6.25
N THR A 346 4.98 29.68 -5.84
CA THR A 346 5.23 30.02 -4.43
C THR A 346 5.73 28.86 -3.54
N ASN A 347 6.53 27.89 -3.99
CA ASN A 347 7.05 26.74 -3.23
C ASN A 347 6.05 25.97 -2.32
N ARG A 348 4.74 26.17 -2.47
CA ARG A 348 3.70 25.75 -1.50
C ARG A 348 2.98 24.47 -1.89
N THR A 349 3.32 23.86 -3.01
CA THR A 349 2.78 22.54 -3.40
C THR A 349 3.84 21.47 -3.21
N LEU A 350 3.48 20.20 -3.04
CA LEU A 350 4.52 19.16 -3.00
C LEU A 350 5.17 19.00 -4.37
N PRO A 351 6.49 18.75 -4.44
CA PRO A 351 7.15 18.43 -5.70
C PRO A 351 6.67 17.08 -6.25
N PRO A 352 6.86 16.81 -7.56
CA PRO A 352 6.64 15.47 -8.12
C PRO A 352 7.37 14.37 -7.34
N GLY A 353 6.78 13.18 -7.28
CA GLY A 353 7.33 12.00 -6.61
C GLY A 353 6.94 11.85 -5.13
N ILE A 354 6.15 12.77 -4.59
CA ILE A 354 5.65 12.74 -3.21
C ILE A 354 4.15 13.06 -3.20
N HIS A 355 3.37 12.28 -2.45
CA HIS A 355 1.97 12.60 -2.15
C HIS A 355 1.68 12.48 -0.65
N GLN A 356 0.56 13.04 -0.20
CA GLN A 356 0.16 12.94 1.21
C GLN A 356 -0.25 11.50 1.55
N HIS A 357 0.11 11.06 2.76
CA HIS A 357 -0.45 9.89 3.41
C HIS A 357 -1.55 10.33 4.38
N VAL A 358 -2.75 9.78 4.26
CA VAL A 358 -3.94 10.41 4.85
C VAL A 358 -4.66 9.60 5.92
N CYS A 359 -4.53 8.27 5.97
CA CYS A 359 -5.32 7.41 6.85
C CYS A 359 -4.47 6.37 7.59
N PHE A 360 -4.98 5.84 8.70
CA PHE A 360 -4.34 4.71 9.37
C PHE A 360 -4.44 3.43 8.53
N PRO A 361 -3.45 2.53 8.57
CA PRO A 361 -3.50 1.29 7.82
C PRO A 361 -4.77 0.48 8.09
N GLY A 362 -5.52 0.17 7.02
CA GLY A 362 -6.74 -0.62 7.12
C GLY A 362 -7.93 0.07 7.78
N ARG A 363 -7.88 1.40 8.00
CA ARG A 363 -8.95 2.13 8.71
C ARG A 363 -9.40 3.37 7.94
N ARG A 364 -10.72 3.63 7.91
CA ARG A 364 -11.30 4.90 7.45
C ARG A 364 -11.18 6.00 8.52
N ARG A 365 -9.95 6.27 8.96
CA ARG A 365 -9.66 7.33 9.94
C ARG A 365 -8.39 8.05 9.52
N ARG A 366 -8.43 9.38 9.49
CA ARG A 366 -7.25 10.17 9.13
C ARG A 366 -6.14 10.06 10.17
N VAL A 367 -4.89 10.09 9.73
CA VAL A 367 -3.74 10.23 10.65
C VAL A 367 -3.71 11.68 11.20
N PRO A 368 -3.45 11.88 12.50
CA PRO A 368 -3.48 13.21 13.11
C PRO A 368 -2.18 14.01 12.91
N PHE A 369 -1.35 13.65 11.93
CA PHE A 369 -0.06 14.28 11.65
C PHE A 369 0.20 14.32 10.13
N LEU A 370 1.16 15.14 9.70
CA LEU A 370 1.54 15.22 8.29
C LEU A 370 2.54 14.12 7.92
N ALA A 371 2.03 13.12 7.19
CA ALA A 371 2.82 12.05 6.61
C ALA A 371 2.71 12.06 5.08
N PHE A 372 3.72 11.48 4.42
CA PHE A 372 3.85 11.49 2.98
C PHE A 372 4.41 10.16 2.48
N ASP A 373 3.94 9.74 1.32
CA ASP A 373 4.42 8.57 0.60
C ASP A 373 5.25 9.00 -0.61
N SER A 374 6.31 8.24 -0.89
CA SER A 374 7.19 8.43 -2.04
C SER A 374 7.77 7.10 -2.50
N LEU A 375 8.52 7.09 -3.60
CA LEU A 375 9.40 5.95 -3.88
C LEU A 375 10.65 5.99 -2.97
N PRO A 376 11.34 4.85 -2.78
CA PRO A 376 12.54 4.79 -1.94
C PRO A 376 13.60 5.82 -2.34
N HIS A 377 14.19 6.47 -1.34
CA HIS A 377 15.14 7.57 -1.46
C HIS A 377 14.64 8.77 -2.29
N PHE A 378 13.32 9.00 -2.31
CA PHE A 378 12.68 10.01 -3.15
C PHE A 378 12.99 9.82 -4.65
N LEU A 379 13.08 8.56 -5.12
CA LEU A 379 13.20 8.28 -6.54
C LEU A 379 12.04 8.96 -7.31
N ASN A 380 12.34 9.46 -8.51
CA ASN A 380 11.43 10.25 -9.36
C ASN A 380 11.04 11.65 -8.84
N SER A 381 11.54 12.07 -7.67
CA SER A 381 11.50 13.48 -7.26
C SER A 381 12.67 14.27 -7.85
N PRO A 382 12.58 15.62 -7.93
CA PRO A 382 13.70 16.46 -8.35
C PRO A 382 14.99 16.19 -7.55
N LYS A 383 16.16 16.30 -8.19
CA LYS A 383 17.48 16.03 -7.55
C LYS A 383 17.70 16.83 -6.27
N ASN A 384 17.18 18.04 -6.20
CA ASN A 384 17.28 18.89 -5.01
C ASN A 384 16.45 18.35 -3.83
N VAL A 385 15.30 17.71 -4.09
CA VAL A 385 14.51 16.98 -3.08
C VAL A 385 15.29 15.75 -2.59
N GLN A 386 15.89 14.99 -3.51
CA GLN A 386 16.74 13.84 -3.16
C GLN A 386 17.96 14.25 -2.31
N LYS A 387 18.51 15.45 -2.54
CA LYS A 387 19.63 16.05 -1.78
C LYS A 387 19.21 16.80 -0.52
N SER A 388 17.91 16.87 -0.20
CA SER A 388 17.41 17.58 0.98
C SER A 388 17.83 16.90 2.29
N ILE A 389 18.00 15.57 2.25
CA ILE A 389 18.45 14.72 3.35
C ILE A 389 19.80 14.08 2.97
N LYS A 390 20.78 14.13 3.88
CA LYS A 390 22.08 13.48 3.68
C LYS A 390 21.94 11.97 3.94
N GLY A 391 22.51 11.15 3.06
CA GLY A 391 22.49 9.68 3.18
C GLY A 391 21.48 8.97 2.27
N LEU A 392 20.67 9.71 1.51
CA LEU A 392 19.83 9.13 0.47
C LEU A 392 20.63 8.81 -0.80
N ASN A 393 20.33 7.66 -1.42
CA ASN A 393 20.98 7.19 -2.64
C ASN A 393 19.93 6.53 -3.57
N PRO A 394 19.13 7.32 -4.30
CA PRO A 394 18.13 6.80 -5.21
C PRO A 394 18.79 6.04 -6.38
N ASP A 395 18.21 4.88 -6.73
CA ASP A 395 18.70 3.99 -7.77
C ASP A 395 17.50 3.40 -8.51
N GLN A 396 17.50 3.52 -9.83
CA GLN A 396 16.36 3.14 -10.64
C GLN A 396 16.11 1.62 -10.63
N LYS A 397 17.13 0.80 -10.36
CA LYS A 397 17.02 -0.66 -10.44
C LYS A 397 16.55 -1.25 -9.11
N SER A 398 17.01 -0.73 -7.97
CA SER A 398 16.62 -1.23 -6.65
C SER A 398 15.38 -0.52 -6.09
N HIS A 399 15.11 0.71 -6.51
CA HIS A 399 14.07 1.56 -5.90
C HIS A 399 12.87 1.84 -6.81
N ASP A 400 12.76 1.15 -7.96
CA ASP A 400 11.54 1.26 -8.74
C ASP A 400 10.32 0.72 -7.99
N ILE A 401 9.13 1.18 -8.39
CA ILE A 401 7.86 0.89 -7.74
C ILE A 401 7.52 -0.61 -7.69
N GLY A 402 8.13 -1.42 -8.57
CA GLY A 402 7.91 -2.86 -8.68
C GLY A 402 7.07 -3.26 -9.89
N MET A 403 6.63 -4.51 -9.90
CA MET A 403 5.92 -5.17 -11.01
C MET A 403 5.18 -6.41 -10.52
N PHE A 404 4.03 -6.70 -11.13
CA PHE A 404 3.19 -7.87 -10.87
C PHE A 404 3.10 -8.76 -12.11
N HIS A 405 3.15 -10.07 -11.91
CA HIS A 405 3.03 -11.09 -12.95
C HIS A 405 1.70 -11.79 -12.75
N ILE A 406 0.72 -11.43 -13.56
CA ILE A 406 -0.68 -11.85 -13.39
C ILE A 406 -1.04 -12.84 -14.49
N GLN A 407 -1.61 -13.99 -14.13
CA GLN A 407 -2.12 -14.94 -15.10
C GLN A 407 -3.42 -14.37 -15.71
N PRO A 408 -3.52 -14.20 -17.04
CA PRO A 408 -4.58 -13.40 -17.65
C PRO A 408 -5.97 -14.05 -17.57
N THR A 409 -6.06 -15.38 -17.56
CA THR A 409 -7.33 -16.11 -17.55
C THR A 409 -8.03 -16.06 -16.21
N CYS A 410 -7.33 -16.31 -15.10
CA CYS A 410 -7.90 -16.35 -13.75
C CYS A 410 -7.54 -15.13 -12.88
N GLY A 411 -6.71 -14.21 -13.40
CA GLY A 411 -6.29 -12.98 -12.72
C GLY A 411 -5.44 -13.18 -11.47
N SER A 412 -4.92 -14.39 -11.24
CA SER A 412 -4.10 -14.67 -10.08
C SER A 412 -2.70 -14.08 -10.24
N THR A 413 -2.21 -13.40 -9.19
CA THR A 413 -0.83 -12.91 -9.11
C THR A 413 0.11 -14.07 -8.77
N LEU A 414 1.04 -14.42 -9.66
CA LEU A 414 2.03 -15.49 -9.44
C LEU A 414 3.27 -14.98 -8.70
N LYS A 415 3.70 -13.78 -9.08
CA LYS A 415 4.86 -13.10 -8.51
C LYS A 415 4.62 -11.59 -8.55
N GLY A 416 4.97 -10.90 -7.48
CA GLY A 416 4.81 -9.45 -7.40
C GLY A 416 5.91 -8.81 -6.57
N GLN A 417 6.26 -7.59 -6.94
CA GLN A 417 7.05 -6.69 -6.12
C GLN A 417 6.35 -5.34 -6.06
N PHE A 418 6.33 -4.72 -4.89
CA PHE A 418 5.88 -3.36 -4.71
C PHE A 418 6.77 -2.62 -3.71
N ARG A 419 7.13 -1.37 -3.99
CA ARG A 419 7.96 -0.55 -3.10
C ARG A 419 7.29 0.78 -2.81
N ASN A 420 7.34 1.17 -1.53
CA ASN A 420 6.89 2.48 -1.06
C ASN A 420 7.80 2.97 0.07
N GLN A 421 7.93 4.28 0.20
CA GLN A 421 8.63 4.94 1.30
C GLN A 421 7.65 5.79 2.08
N PHE A 422 7.67 5.64 3.40
CA PHE A 422 6.88 6.41 4.32
C PHE A 422 7.73 7.50 4.97
N ASN A 423 7.19 8.71 5.03
CA ASN A 423 7.88 9.89 5.49
C ASN A 423 7.00 10.72 6.44
N ILE A 424 7.62 11.42 7.38
CA ILE A 424 6.94 12.35 8.30
C ILE A 424 7.54 13.74 8.15
N ALA A 425 6.68 14.76 8.12
CA ALA A 425 7.18 16.13 8.17
C ALA A 425 7.58 16.52 9.59
N VAL A 426 8.78 17.08 9.71
CA VAL A 426 9.24 17.86 10.86
C VAL A 426 9.18 19.33 10.43
N ILE A 427 8.46 20.16 11.17
CA ILE A 427 8.13 21.54 10.77
C ILE A 427 8.67 22.51 11.80
N ASN A 428 9.37 23.55 11.34
CA ASN A 428 9.71 24.68 12.19
C ASN A 428 8.43 25.43 12.58
N ASP A 429 8.10 25.42 13.86
CA ASP A 429 6.95 26.15 14.39
C ASP A 429 7.39 27.06 15.53
N GLN A 430 7.32 28.37 15.32
CA GLN A 430 7.75 29.37 16.31
C GLN A 430 6.85 29.40 17.55
N LYS A 431 5.63 28.84 17.47
CA LYS A 431 4.71 28.74 18.61
C LYS A 431 5.01 27.54 19.52
N ILE A 432 5.75 26.54 19.02
CA ILE A 432 6.12 25.35 19.76
C ILE A 432 7.61 25.39 20.06
N THR A 433 7.95 25.59 21.33
CA THR A 433 9.31 25.84 21.81
C THR A 433 10.30 24.76 21.38
N THR A 434 9.89 23.48 21.39
CA THR A 434 10.76 22.36 20.97
C THR A 434 10.96 22.25 19.45
N LEU A 435 10.20 22.99 18.63
CA LEU A 435 10.32 23.04 17.16
C LEU A 435 10.97 24.32 16.63
N LYS A 436 11.24 25.33 17.48
CA LYS A 436 11.77 26.66 17.06
C LYS A 436 13.04 26.61 16.22
N HIS A 437 13.91 25.65 16.49
CA HIS A 437 15.20 25.47 15.82
C HIS A 437 15.19 24.32 14.82
N ALA A 438 14.10 23.54 14.77
CA ALA A 438 13.99 22.44 13.83
C ALA A 438 13.98 22.99 12.41
N ARG A 439 14.59 22.26 11.48
CA ARG A 439 14.53 22.59 10.06
C ARG A 439 13.29 21.95 9.45
N THR A 440 12.43 22.75 8.79
CA THR A 440 11.28 22.22 8.06
C THR A 440 11.73 21.29 6.96
N SER A 441 11.29 20.02 7.00
CA SER A 441 11.60 19.03 5.99
C SER A 441 10.71 17.78 6.10
N ILE A 442 10.62 17.00 5.03
CA ILE A 442 9.99 15.67 5.00
C ILE A 442 11.08 14.63 5.27
N ILE A 443 11.00 13.98 6.43
CA ILE A 443 12.00 13.05 6.92
C ILE A 443 11.57 11.62 6.58
N PRO A 444 12.39 10.86 5.82
CA PRO A 444 12.08 9.47 5.51
C PRO A 444 12.23 8.62 6.77
N CYS A 445 11.24 7.78 7.04
CA CYS A 445 11.22 6.92 8.23
C CYS A 445 11.64 5.50 7.88
N PHE A 446 11.06 4.95 6.82
CA PHE A 446 11.44 3.67 6.24
C PHE A 446 10.98 3.60 4.80
N TRP A 447 11.62 2.75 4.01
CA TRP A 447 11.02 2.22 2.80
C TRP A 447 10.78 0.72 2.93
N LEU A 448 9.71 0.25 2.33
CA LEU A 448 9.29 -1.14 2.35
C LEU A 448 9.37 -1.74 0.95
N GLN A 449 9.80 -3.00 0.87
CA GLN A 449 9.60 -3.84 -0.30
C GLN A 449 8.67 -4.99 0.07
N LEU A 450 7.56 -5.06 -0.64
CA LEU A 450 6.65 -6.18 -0.65
C LEU A 450 7.09 -7.18 -1.71
N ASP A 451 7.40 -8.41 -1.32
CA ASP A 451 7.65 -9.52 -2.23
C ASP A 451 6.50 -10.54 -2.11
N ILE A 452 5.85 -10.83 -3.23
CA ILE A 452 4.77 -11.81 -3.35
C ILE A 452 5.25 -12.94 -4.24
N THR A 453 5.12 -14.17 -3.77
CA THR A 453 5.38 -15.38 -4.56
C THR A 453 4.34 -16.43 -4.24
N LEU A 454 3.81 -17.11 -5.25
CA LEU A 454 2.88 -18.21 -5.04
C LEU A 454 3.58 -19.40 -4.35
N GLU A 455 2.87 -20.11 -3.48
CA GLU A 455 3.35 -21.36 -2.88
C GLU A 455 3.41 -22.48 -3.94
N ASP A 456 4.36 -23.40 -3.80
CA ASP A 456 4.67 -24.42 -4.82
C ASP A 456 3.45 -25.28 -5.19
N TYR A 457 2.63 -25.67 -4.20
CA TYR A 457 1.42 -26.47 -4.43
C TYR A 457 0.34 -25.71 -5.25
N ALA A 458 0.28 -24.38 -5.11
CA ALA A 458 -0.65 -23.55 -5.84
C ALA A 458 -0.12 -23.25 -7.25
N TYR A 459 1.21 -23.16 -7.37
CA TYR A 459 1.88 -23.12 -8.67
C TYR A 459 1.55 -24.37 -9.49
N ASP A 460 1.72 -25.57 -8.92
CA ASP A 460 1.39 -26.83 -9.57
C ASP A 460 -0.10 -26.92 -9.95
N PHE A 461 -0.98 -26.44 -9.08
CA PHE A 461 -2.41 -26.38 -9.36
C PHE A 461 -2.71 -25.47 -10.56
N LEU A 462 -2.16 -24.26 -10.60
CA LEU A 462 -2.35 -23.34 -11.73
C LEU A 462 -1.73 -23.89 -13.01
N ARG A 463 -0.52 -24.45 -12.96
CA ARG A 463 0.14 -25.05 -14.13
C ARG A 463 -0.67 -26.20 -14.70
N THR A 464 -1.19 -27.07 -13.84
CA THR A 464 -2.02 -28.20 -14.26
C THR A 464 -3.28 -27.69 -14.97
N ASN A 465 -4.00 -26.75 -14.38
CA ASN A 465 -5.27 -26.28 -14.93
C ASN A 465 -5.11 -25.36 -16.14
N MET A 466 -4.08 -24.50 -16.16
CA MET A 466 -3.91 -23.44 -17.17
C MET A 466 -2.96 -23.80 -18.31
N VAL A 467 -2.17 -24.87 -18.17
CA VAL A 467 -1.22 -25.32 -19.20
C VAL A 467 -1.47 -26.77 -19.59
N VAL A 468 -1.46 -27.68 -18.63
CA VAL A 468 -1.54 -29.13 -18.92
C VAL A 468 -2.91 -29.53 -19.45
N VAL A 469 -3.99 -29.18 -18.75
CA VAL A 469 -5.36 -29.54 -19.13
C VAL A 469 -5.73 -29.01 -20.53
N PRO A 470 -5.52 -27.73 -20.88
CA PRO A 470 -5.74 -27.23 -22.24
C PRO A 470 -5.02 -28.04 -23.30
N ASN A 471 -3.73 -28.32 -23.08
CA ASN A 471 -2.90 -29.03 -24.04
C ASN A 471 -3.38 -30.48 -24.22
N VAL A 472 -3.74 -31.16 -23.14
CA VAL A 472 -4.32 -32.51 -23.19
C VAL A 472 -5.66 -32.51 -23.93
N VAL A 473 -6.56 -31.58 -23.60
CA VAL A 473 -7.87 -31.43 -24.26
C VAL A 473 -7.70 -31.12 -25.76
N PHE A 474 -6.72 -30.29 -26.11
CA PHE A 474 -6.37 -29.99 -27.49
C PHE A 474 -5.84 -31.23 -28.23
N CYS A 475 -4.89 -31.96 -27.64
CA CYS A 475 -4.37 -33.22 -28.20
C CYS A 475 -5.46 -34.27 -28.38
N LEU A 476 -6.31 -34.50 -27.37
CA LEU A 476 -7.46 -35.42 -27.45
C LEU A 476 -8.45 -34.97 -28.52
N GLY A 477 -8.63 -33.66 -28.69
CA GLY A 477 -9.42 -33.06 -29.75
C GLY A 477 -8.88 -33.36 -31.15
N ILE A 478 -7.56 -33.23 -31.34
CA ILE A 478 -6.88 -33.59 -32.60
C ILE A 478 -7.03 -35.09 -32.87
N ILE A 479 -6.76 -35.94 -31.89
CA ILE A 479 -6.87 -37.41 -32.01
C ILE A 479 -8.29 -37.79 -32.42
N SER A 480 -9.31 -37.25 -31.74
CA SER A 480 -10.72 -37.51 -32.06
C SER A 480 -11.09 -37.04 -33.46
N PHE A 481 -10.56 -35.90 -33.91
CA PHE A 481 -10.79 -35.39 -35.27
C PHE A 481 -10.16 -36.29 -36.34
N VAL A 482 -8.92 -36.73 -36.14
CA VAL A 482 -8.22 -37.63 -37.06
C VAL A 482 -8.93 -38.99 -37.13
N LEU A 483 -9.32 -39.55 -36.00
CA LEU A 483 -10.12 -40.79 -35.96
C LEU A 483 -11.46 -40.62 -36.68
N GLY A 484 -12.13 -39.48 -36.48
CA GLY A 484 -13.39 -39.14 -37.16
C GLY A 484 -13.26 -39.06 -38.68
N LEU A 485 -12.10 -38.67 -39.22
CA LEU A 485 -11.83 -38.67 -40.66
C LEU A 485 -11.45 -40.06 -41.20
N LEU A 486 -10.75 -40.87 -40.40
CA LEU A 486 -10.33 -42.22 -40.80
C LEU A 486 -11.50 -43.20 -40.93
N VAL A 487 -12.54 -43.07 -40.10
CA VAL A 487 -13.74 -43.92 -40.16
C VAL A 487 -14.47 -43.88 -41.52
N PRO A 488 -14.85 -42.72 -42.08
CA PRO A 488 -15.50 -42.67 -43.39
C PRO A 488 -14.57 -43.07 -44.54
N ILE A 489 -13.26 -42.81 -44.44
CA ILE A 489 -12.28 -43.26 -45.44
C ILE A 489 -12.21 -44.78 -45.47
N THR A 490 -12.11 -45.43 -44.29
CA THR A 490 -12.06 -46.89 -44.19
C THR A 490 -13.39 -47.53 -44.62
N VAL A 491 -14.53 -46.97 -44.22
CA VAL A 491 -15.86 -47.41 -44.67
C VAL A 491 -16.01 -47.26 -46.18
N GLY A 492 -15.59 -46.11 -46.75
CA GLY A 492 -15.61 -45.86 -48.18
C GLY A 492 -14.71 -46.83 -48.96
N PHE A 493 -13.53 -47.14 -48.44
CA PHE A 493 -12.62 -48.13 -49.02
C PHE A 493 -13.24 -49.54 -49.01
N ILE A 494 -13.83 -49.96 -47.89
CA ILE A 494 -14.52 -51.25 -47.76
C ILE A 494 -15.72 -51.33 -48.72
N GLN A 495 -16.53 -50.27 -48.83
CA GLN A 495 -17.67 -50.24 -49.76
C GLN A 495 -17.24 -50.28 -51.23
N ARG A 496 -16.12 -49.63 -51.58
CA ARG A 496 -15.54 -49.72 -52.93
C ARG A 496 -15.05 -51.13 -53.24
N HIS A 497 -14.46 -51.81 -52.26
CA HIS A 497 -13.95 -53.17 -52.43
C HIS A 497 -15.06 -54.23 -52.50
N LYS A 498 -16.23 -53.98 -51.89
CA LYS A 498 -17.43 -54.85 -52.01
C LYS A 498 -18.23 -54.66 -53.30
N ARG A 499 -17.97 -53.61 -54.08
CA ARG A 499 -18.67 -53.31 -55.35
C ARG A 499 -17.90 -53.79 -56.60
N LYS A 500 -16.68 -54.28 -56.43
CA LYS A 500 -15.97 -55.11 -57.43
C LYS A 500 -16.19 -56.56 -57.07
#